data_AF-A0A812Y8H6-F1
#
_entry.id   AF-A0A812Y8H6-F1
#
_cell.length_a   1.000
_cell.length_b   1.000
_cell.length_c   1.000
_cell.angle_alpha   90.00
_cell.angle_beta   90.00
_cell.angle_gamma   90.00
#
_symmetry.space_group_name_H-M   'P 1'
#
loop_
_entity.id
_entity.type
_entity.pdbx_description
1 polymer ?
#
loop_
_entity_poly.entity_id
_entity_poly.type
_entity_poly.pdbx_seq_one_letter_code
_entity_poly.pdbx_strand_id
1 'polypeptide(L)'
;MLACVGYIIPEYFRWPGYLSPEKGLKFSEMPHGIAAISKVPLEGWLQIVLFIGHYEGYFWRQDAKRAPGDFEGYGFLGVGKNFIINVDPIEFQ
;
A
#
# COMPACT_ATOMS: atom_id res chain seq x y z
N MET A 1 7.54 -5.15 -4.78
CA MET A 1 7.46 -4.21 -5.92
C MET A 1 7.26 -2.76 -5.46
N LEU A 2 6.20 -2.46 -4.70
CA LEU A 2 5.91 -1.08 -4.26
C LEU A 2 7.03 -0.42 -3.44
N ALA A 3 7.78 -1.18 -2.64
CA ALA A 3 8.89 -0.64 -1.84
C ALA A 3 10.01 0.00 -2.69
N CYS A 4 10.34 -0.58 -3.85
CA CYS A 4 11.37 -0.03 -4.73
C CYS A 4 10.93 1.31 -5.34
N VAL A 5 9.68 1.37 -5.79
CA VAL A 5 9.07 2.61 -6.29
C VAL A 5 9.01 3.67 -5.18
N GLY A 6 8.60 3.27 -3.98
CA GLY A 6 8.58 4.14 -2.79
C GLY A 6 9.96 4.60 -2.31
N TYR A 7 11.04 3.93 -2.71
CA TYR A 7 12.41 4.38 -2.44
C TYR A 7 12.90 5.41 -3.47
N ILE A 8 12.56 5.22 -4.74
CA ILE A 8 13.02 6.08 -5.85
C ILE A 8 12.24 7.40 -5.90
N ILE A 9 10.91 7.38 -5.74
CA ILE A 9 10.08 8.59 -5.90
C ILE A 9 10.46 9.73 -4.95
N PRO A 10 10.71 9.50 -3.65
CA PRO A 10 11.05 10.57 -2.71
C PRO A 10 12.32 11.34 -3.04
N GLU A 11 13.19 10.80 -3.91
CA GLU A 11 14.38 11.48 -4.45
C GLU A 11 14.01 12.63 -5.38
N TYR A 12 13.00 12.43 -6.22
CA TYR A 12 12.61 13.39 -7.26
C TYR A 12 11.42 14.27 -6.85
N PHE A 13 10.54 13.74 -6.01
CA PHE A 13 9.30 14.41 -5.66
C PHE A 13 8.93 14.23 -4.19
N ARG A 14 8.56 15.34 -3.56
CA ARG A 14 8.01 15.35 -2.21
C ARG A 14 6.74 16.17 -2.17
N TRP A 15 5.78 15.72 -1.39
CA TRP A 15 4.53 16.44 -1.21
C TRP A 15 4.76 17.76 -0.48
N PRO A 16 4.17 18.86 -0.97
CA PRO A 16 4.18 20.11 -0.23
C PRO A 16 3.24 19.99 0.98
N GLY A 17 3.75 20.20 2.19
CA GLY A 17 2.92 20.20 3.40
C GLY A 17 3.62 19.64 4.64
N TYR A 18 2.81 19.43 5.68
CA TYR A 18 3.22 18.88 6.96
C TYR A 18 2.86 17.40 7.06
N LEU A 19 3.84 16.56 7.42
CA LEU A 19 3.62 15.17 7.79
C LEU A 19 2.88 15.07 9.14
N SER A 20 3.21 15.96 10.07
CA SER A 20 2.50 16.08 11.35
C SER A 20 2.38 17.57 11.70
N PRO A 21 1.18 18.17 11.60
CA PRO A 21 0.99 19.58 11.94
C PRO A 21 1.22 19.84 13.43
N GLU A 22 0.95 18.88 14.31
CA GLU A 22 1.21 18.98 15.76
C GLU A 22 2.70 19.00 16.09
N LYS A 23 3.50 18.21 15.37
CA LYS A 23 4.96 18.13 15.57
C LYS A 23 5.73 19.10 14.66
N GLY A 24 5.02 19.91 13.86
CA GLY A 24 5.60 20.86 12.90
C GLY A 24 6.47 20.21 11.82
N LEU A 25 6.37 18.88 11.62
CA LEU A 25 7.28 18.13 10.76
C LEU A 25 6.83 18.22 9.30
N LYS A 26 7.68 18.72 8.41
CA LYS A 26 7.38 18.82 6.98
C LYS A 26 7.85 17.60 6.21
N PHE A 27 7.16 17.28 5.11
CA PHE A 27 7.64 16.25 4.16
C PHE A 27 8.99 16.65 3.51
N SER A 28 9.29 17.95 3.42
CA SER A 28 10.59 18.46 2.96
C SER A 28 11.75 18.18 3.91
N GLU A 29 11.48 17.87 5.18
CA GLU A 29 12.53 17.65 6.20
C GLU A 29 12.82 16.16 6.41
N MET A 30 12.09 15.28 5.74
CA MET A 30 12.36 13.85 5.77
C MET A 30 13.69 13.53 5.09
N PRO A 31 14.60 12.77 5.69
CA PRO A 31 15.78 12.27 4.97
C PRO A 31 15.38 11.16 4.00
N HIS A 32 16.17 10.94 2.95
CA HIS A 32 15.94 9.86 1.99
C HIS A 32 16.35 8.50 2.56
N GLY A 33 15.74 7.43 2.05
CA GLY A 33 16.09 6.06 2.38
C GLY A 33 15.80 5.65 3.82
N ILE A 34 16.67 4.82 4.41
CA ILE A 34 16.44 4.15 5.70
C ILE A 34 16.29 5.14 6.86
N ALA A 35 16.94 6.30 6.77
CA ALA A 35 16.83 7.35 7.79
C ALA A 35 15.41 7.94 7.89
N ALA A 36 14.58 7.80 6.84
CA ALA A 36 13.19 8.25 6.88
C ALA A 36 12.39 7.48 7.94
N ILE A 37 12.65 6.18 8.09
CA ILE A 37 11.90 5.28 8.97
C ILE A 37 11.93 5.78 10.42
N SER A 38 13.09 6.25 10.88
CA SER A 38 13.29 6.75 12.24
C SER A 38 12.74 8.16 12.50
N LYS A 39 12.41 8.92 11.44
CA LYS A 39 11.87 10.29 11.54
C LYS A 39 10.34 10.34 11.49
N VAL A 40 9.69 9.27 11.02
CA VAL A 40 8.23 9.15 11.04
C VAL A 40 7.74 8.94 12.48
N PRO A 41 6.75 9.71 12.94
CA PRO A 41 6.19 9.55 14.29
C PRO A 41 5.51 8.19 14.45
N LEU A 42 5.52 7.67 15.69
CA LEU A 42 4.92 6.37 16.03
C LEU A 42 3.41 6.30 15.71
N GLU A 43 2.67 7.40 15.87
CA GLU A 43 1.24 7.44 15.54
C GLU A 43 0.99 7.11 14.06
N GLY A 44 1.85 7.62 13.16
CA GLY A 44 1.75 7.34 11.72
C GLY A 44 2.04 5.87 11.40
N TRP A 45 3.04 5.28 12.05
CA TRP A 45 3.33 3.85 11.93
C TRP A 45 2.18 2.97 12.40
N LEU A 46 1.54 3.33 13.51
CA LEU A 46 0.39 2.60 14.04
C LEU A 46 -0.78 2.62 13.04
N GLN A 47 -1.06 3.78 12.41
CA GLN A 47 -2.09 3.88 11.37
C GLN A 47 -1.78 2.96 10.17
N ILE A 48 -0.53 2.94 9.70
CA ILE A 48 -0.11 2.09 8.58
C ILE A 48 -0.27 0.61 8.93
N VAL A 49 0.21 0.18 10.10
CA VAL A 49 0.13 -1.23 10.52
C VAL A 49 -1.32 -1.68 10.68
N LEU A 50 -2.18 -0.87 11.29
CA LEU A 50 -3.61 -1.20 11.41
C LEU A 50 -4.29 -1.29 10.04
N PHE A 51 -3.97 -0.37 9.13
CA PHE A 51 -4.53 -0.38 7.78
C PHE A 51 -4.10 -1.64 7.02
N ILE A 52 -2.80 -1.94 6.98
CA ILE A 52 -2.27 -3.14 6.32
C ILE A 52 -2.84 -4.40 6.97
N GLY A 53 -2.90 -4.46 8.30
CA GLY A 53 -3.46 -5.60 9.03
C GLY A 53 -4.94 -5.84 8.72
N HIS A 54 -5.73 -4.78 8.54
CA HIS A 54 -7.14 -4.90 8.14
C HIS A 54 -7.28 -5.46 6.70
N TYR A 55 -6.43 -5.02 5.77
CA TYR A 55 -6.45 -5.52 4.40
C TYR A 55 -6.01 -6.98 4.32
N GLU A 56 -4.91 -7.34 4.96
CA GLU A 56 -4.40 -8.72 4.98
C GLU A 56 -5.36 -9.66 5.72
N GLY A 57 -5.96 -9.20 6.82
CA GLY A 57 -6.83 -10.04 7.66
C GLY A 57 -8.23 -10.26 7.10
N TYR A 58 -8.81 -9.28 6.41
CA TYR A 58 -10.21 -9.31 5.98
C TYR A 58 -10.38 -9.37 4.46
N PHE A 59 -9.74 -8.46 3.71
CA PHE A 59 -9.98 -8.32 2.27
C PHE A 59 -9.17 -9.28 1.42
N TRP A 60 -7.90 -9.46 1.76
CA TRP A 60 -6.96 -10.32 1.04
C TRP A 60 -6.64 -11.57 1.85
N ARG A 61 -7.68 -12.23 2.35
CA ARG A 61 -7.50 -13.52 3.00
C ARG A 61 -7.37 -14.60 1.93
N GLN A 62 -6.23 -15.30 1.90
CA GLN A 62 -6.02 -16.42 0.98
C GLN A 62 -7.01 -17.55 1.27
N ASP A 63 -7.67 -18.05 0.22
CA ASP A 63 -8.45 -19.29 0.27
C ASP A 63 -7.50 -20.46 0.00
N ALA A 64 -7.48 -21.45 0.89
CA ALA A 64 -6.63 -22.64 0.77
C ALA A 64 -6.93 -23.48 -0.49
N LYS A 65 -8.07 -23.23 -1.16
CA LYS A 65 -8.46 -23.92 -2.39
C LYS A 65 -7.92 -23.27 -3.67
N ARG A 66 -7.35 -22.07 -3.60
CA ARG A 66 -6.83 -21.32 -4.76
C ARG A 66 -5.32 -21.36 -4.82
N ALA A 67 -4.76 -21.02 -5.98
CA ALA A 67 -3.31 -20.94 -6.14
C ALA A 67 -2.73 -19.82 -5.26
N PRO A 68 -1.49 -19.97 -4.76
CA PRO A 68 -0.86 -18.94 -3.93
C PRO A 68 -0.82 -17.58 -4.65
N GLY A 69 -1.38 -16.55 -4.00
CA GLY A 69 -1.44 -15.19 -4.54
C GLY A 69 -2.68 -14.88 -5.38
N ASP A 70 -3.60 -15.84 -5.57
CA ASP A 70 -4.90 -15.63 -6.20
C ASP A 70 -5.97 -15.32 -5.15
N PHE A 71 -6.26 -14.02 -4.96
CA PHE A 71 -7.26 -13.55 -4.01
C PHE A 71 -8.64 -13.45 -4.65
N GLU A 72 -9.67 -13.87 -3.93
CA GLU A 72 -11.03 -13.87 -4.44
C GLU A 72 -11.55 -12.46 -4.77
N GLY A 73 -11.91 -12.25 -6.04
CA GLY A 73 -12.49 -11.00 -6.52
C GLY A 73 -11.47 -9.95 -6.98
N TYR A 74 -10.17 -10.26 -6.99
CA TYR A 74 -9.11 -9.35 -7.43
C TYR A 74 -8.34 -9.94 -8.63
N GLY A 75 -8.79 -9.64 -9.85
CA GLY A 75 -8.08 -10.00 -11.08
C GLY A 75 -7.24 -8.87 -11.66
N PHE A 76 -6.72 -9.07 -12.87
CA PHE A 76 -5.84 -8.12 -13.57
C PHE A 76 -6.50 -6.73 -13.68
N LEU A 77 -5.82 -5.69 -13.19
CA LEU A 77 -6.32 -4.29 -13.16
C LEU A 77 -7.68 -4.09 -12.45
N GLY A 78 -8.06 -4.98 -11.53
CA GLY A 78 -9.33 -4.87 -10.81
C GLY A 78 -10.52 -5.47 -11.56
N VAL A 79 -10.26 -6.26 -12.59
CA VAL A 79 -11.27 -7.10 -13.25
C VAL A 79 -11.66 -8.24 -12.31
N GLY A 80 -12.85 -8.16 -11.71
CA GLY A 80 -13.33 -9.16 -10.76
C GLY A 80 -14.72 -8.83 -10.20
N LYS A 81 -15.31 -9.77 -9.46
CA LYS A 81 -16.70 -9.71 -8.98
C LYS A 81 -17.02 -8.51 -8.06
N ASN A 82 -16.01 -7.82 -7.54
CA ASN A 82 -16.15 -6.79 -6.50
C ASN A 82 -16.01 -5.35 -7.03
N PHE A 83 -15.85 -5.14 -8.35
CA PHE A 83 -15.73 -3.80 -8.93
C PHE A 83 -16.64 -3.60 -10.16
N ILE A 84 -16.84 -2.33 -10.55
CA ILE A 84 -17.84 -1.85 -11.53
C ILE A 84 -17.74 -2.55 -12.90
N ILE A 85 -16.58 -3.14 -13.22
CA ILE A 85 -16.32 -3.88 -14.46
C ILE A 85 -16.06 -5.34 -14.10
N ASN A 86 -17.11 -6.15 -14.17
CA ASN A 86 -17.00 -7.59 -14.03
C ASN A 86 -16.71 -8.18 -15.43
N VAL A 87 -15.47 -8.61 -15.64
CA VAL A 87 -15.14 -9.46 -16.80
C VAL A 87 -14.81 -10.81 -16.21
N ASP A 88 -15.48 -11.85 -16.70
CA ASP A 88 -15.15 -13.22 -16.35
C ASP A 88 -13.66 -13.46 -16.67
N PRO A 89 -12.94 -14.21 -15.81
CA PRO A 89 -11.54 -14.51 -16.06
C PRO A 89 -11.38 -15.14 -17.44
N ILE A 90 -10.45 -14.60 -18.24
CA ILE A 90 -10.13 -15.14 -19.56
C ILE A 90 -9.51 -16.52 -19.34
N GLU A 91 -10.28 -17.57 -19.66
CA GLU A 91 -9.76 -18.95 -19.71
C GLU A 91 -8.78 -19.05 -20.88
N PHE A 92 -7.47 -19.01 -20.58
CA PHE A 92 -6.46 -19.43 -21.53
C PHE A 92 -6.43 -20.97 -21.50
N GLN A 93 -6.96 -21.59 -22.56
CA GLN A 93 -6.71 -23.02 -22.86
C GLN A 93 -5.22 -23.28 -23.08
#